data_AF-A0A522WN76-F1
#
_entry.id   AF-A0A522WN76-F1
#
_cell.length_a   1.000
_cell.length_b   1.000
_cell.length_c   1.000
_cell.angle_alpha   90.00
_cell.angle_beta   90.00
_cell.angle_gamma   90.00
#
_symmetry.space_group_name_H-M   'P 1'
#
loop_
_entity.id
_entity.type
_entity.pdbx_description
1 polymer ?
#
loop_
_entity_poly.entity_id
_entity_poly.type
_entity_poly.pdbx_seq_one_letter_code
_entity_poly.pdbx_strand_id
1 'polypeptide(L)' 'MKKAFIKDIKEKDQINDCFLVTKKDTAIGKSGKTYLNVKIADCTGELE' A
#
# COMPACT_ATOMS: atom_id res chain seq x y z
N MET A 1 9.21 16.07 7.35
CA MET A 1 9.37 14.80 6.61
C MET A 1 9.00 15.07 5.15
N LYS A 2 9.74 14.53 4.18
CA LYS A 2 9.42 14.74 2.75
C LYS A 2 8.19 13.89 2.42
N LYS A 3 7.17 14.51 1.81
CA LYS A 3 5.95 13.81 1.40
C LYS A 3 6.28 12.79 0.30
N ALA A 4 5.85 11.55 0.47
CA ALA A 4 5.90 10.51 -0.55
C ALA A 4 4.64 10.58 -1.42
N PHE A 5 4.80 10.35 -2.72
CA PHE A 5 3.69 10.22 -3.66
C PHE A 5 3.75 8.85 -4.33
N ILE A 6 2.58 8.25 -4.58
CA ILE A 6 2.48 6.89 -5.15
C ILE A 6 3.28 6.74 -6.44
N LYS A 7 3.22 7.73 -7.35
CA LYS A 7 3.95 7.68 -8.62
C LYS A 7 5.48 7.58 -8.48
N ASP A 8 6.02 7.96 -7.32
CA ASP A 8 7.46 8.03 -7.06
C ASP A 8 7.95 6.82 -6.23
N ILE A 9 7.04 5.98 -5.71
CA ILE A 9 7.36 4.78 -4.92
C ILE A 9 7.98 3.72 -5.81
N LYS A 10 9.12 3.17 -5.37
CA LYS A 10 9.81 2.08 -6.05
C LYS A 10 10.03 0.89 -5.14
N GLU A 11 10.32 -0.25 -5.75
CA GLU A 11 10.73 -1.44 -5.02
C GLU A 11 11.88 -1.14 -4.06
N LYS A 12 11.77 -1.64 -2.82
CA LYS A 12 12.75 -1.50 -1.73
C LYS A 12 12.83 -0.11 -1.07
N ASP A 13 11.97 0.83 -1.44
CA ASP A 13 11.89 2.11 -0.71
C ASP A 13 11.37 1.90 0.72
N GLN A 14 12.00 2.57 1.69
CA GLN A 14 11.47 2.69 3.04
C GLN A 14 10.58 3.93 3.12
N ILE A 15 9.28 3.72 3.31
CA ILE A 15 8.27 4.79 3.28
C ILE A 15 7.60 4.90 4.63
N ASN A 16 7.46 6.13 5.13
CA ASN A 16 6.70 6.47 6.31
C ASN A 16 5.86 7.73 6.03
N ASP A 17 4.66 7.52 5.51
CA ASP A 17 3.71 8.57 5.15
C ASP A 17 2.26 8.02 5.20
N CYS A 18 1.28 8.91 5.03
CA CYS A 18 -0.14 8.58 5.05
C CYS A 18 -0.74 8.58 3.63
N PHE A 19 -1.55 7.55 3.33
CA PHE A 19 -2.28 7.41 2.07
C PHE A 19 -3.77 7.13 2.34
N LEU A 20 -4.62 7.40 1.34
CA LEU A 20 -6.04 7.06 1.42
C LEU A 20 -6.22 5.56 1.12
N VAL A 21 -6.85 4.81 2.01
CA VAL A 21 -7.23 3.42 1.74
C VAL A 21 -8.51 3.40 0.90
N THR A 22 -8.45 2.83 -0.30
CA THR A 22 -9.60 2.73 -1.22
C THR A 22 -10.22 1.33 -1.23
N LYS A 23 -9.45 0.29 -0.89
CA LYS A 23 -9.94 -1.10 -0.79
C LYS A 23 -9.20 -1.86 0.32
N LYS A 24 -9.89 -2.80 0.96
CA LYS A 24 -9.35 -3.68 2.00
C LYS A 24 -9.93 -5.08 1.85
N ASP A 25 -9.06 -6.06 1.62
CA ASP A 25 -9.44 -7.47 1.48
C ASP A 25 -8.54 -8.36 2.34
N THR A 26 -9.08 -9.48 2.82
CA THR A 26 -8.31 -10.49 3.56
C THR A 26 -8.14 -11.76 2.74
N ALA A 27 -6.94 -12.32 2.73
CA ALA A 27 -6.64 -13.59 2.07
C ALA A 27 -5.93 -14.55 3.03
N ILE A 28 -6.11 -15.86 2.84
CA ILE A 28 -5.41 -16.88 3.61
C ILE A 28 -4.29 -17.45 2.74
N GLY A 29 -3.04 -17.32 3.19
CA GLY A 29 -1.88 -17.88 2.50
C GLY A 29 -1.81 -19.40 2.64
N LYS A 30 -0.94 -20.03 1.85
CA LYS A 30 -0.75 -21.50 1.84
C LYS A 30 -0.35 -22.08 3.22
N SER A 31 0.23 -21.26 4.10
CA SER A 31 0.58 -21.63 5.47
C SER A 31 -0.58 -21.50 6.47
N GLY A 32 -1.78 -21.10 6.02
CA GLY A 32 -2.93 -20.80 6.87
C GLY A 32 -2.90 -19.40 7.50
N LYS A 33 -1.83 -18.63 7.30
CA LYS A 33 -1.74 -17.26 7.82
C LYS A 33 -2.63 -16.31 7.02
N THR A 34 -3.39 -15.49 7.72
CA THR A 34 -4.19 -14.42 7.11
C THR A 34 -3.30 -13.23 6.76
N TYR A 35 -3.46 -12.70 5.56
CA TYR A 35 -2.83 -11.49 5.09
C TYR A 35 -3.90 -10.48 4.72
N LEU A 36 -3.54 -9.20 4.87
CA LEU A 36 -4.37 -8.09 4.46
C LEU A 36 -3.80 -7.52 3.17
N ASN A 37 -4.62 -7.46 2.13
CA ASN A 37 -4.35 -6.68 0.94
C ASN A 37 -5.07 -5.34 1.07
N VAL A 38 -4.35 -4.25 0.78
CA VAL A 38 -4.87 -2.89 0.91
C VAL A 38 -4.52 -2.16 -0.35
N LYS A 39 -5.52 -1.58 -1.01
CA LYS A 39 -5.26 -0.61 -2.07
C LYS A 39 -5.21 0.79 -1.46
N ILE A 40 -4.13 1.49 -1.72
CA ILE A 40 -3.89 2.87 -1.28
C ILE A 40 -3.90 3.83 -2.46
N ALA A 41 -4.24 5.09 -2.22
CA ALA A 41 -4.33 6.13 -3.24
C ALA A 41 -3.85 7.50 -2.72
N ASP A 42 -3.41 8.33 -3.67
CA ASP A 42 -3.21 9.77 -3.50
C ASP A 42 -3.55 10.51 -4.81
N CYS A 43 -3.24 11.80 -4.92
CA CYS A 43 -3.51 12.57 -6.14
C CYS A 43 -2.68 12.16 -7.37
N THR A 44 -1.76 11.22 -7.22
CA THR A 44 -0.84 10.76 -8.27
C THR A 44 -1.12 9.33 -8.76
N GLY A 45 -1.96 8.57 -8.06
CA GLY A 45 -2.37 7.24 -8.52
C GLY A 45 -2.89 6.33 -7.40
N GLU A 46 -2.89 5.02 -7.69
CA GLU A 46 -3.21 3.94 -6.76
C GLU A 46 -2.09 2.90 -6.73
N LEU A 47 -1.89 2.25 -5.58
CA LEU A 47 -0.93 1.15 -5.37
C LEU A 47 -1.58 0.06 -4.50
N GLU A 48 -1.21 -1.20 -4.72
CA GLU A 48 -1.62 -2.38 -3.92
C GLU A 48 -0.39 -3.03 -3.27
#